data_AF-A0A1P8MWT7-F1
#
_entry.id   AF-A0A1P8MWT7-F1
#
_cell.length_a   1.000
_cell.length_b   1.000
_cell.length_c   1.000
_cell.angle_alpha   90.00
_cell.angle_beta   90.00
_cell.angle_gamma   90.00
#
_symmetry.space_group_name_H-M   'P 1'
#
loop_
_entity.id
_entity.type
_entity.pdbx_description
1 polymer ?
#
loop_
_entity_poly.entity_id
_entity_poly.type
_entity_poly.pdbx_seq_one_letter_code
_entity_poly.pdbx_strand_id
1 'polypeptide(L)'
;MSLVLKTVRAFPRGRTTEELLVLVGAAFSHDKRLAALSELETLFRDGLIVKGKDGRWRVKTDGFKPRPESESASRDGGPEGFVDVIHATNAFFSSEPTAAELPDQEDESSDGPDPQALLRYWRSALRADPRGATTQVLDKHGIEWALISGRGPISPEEGQTLTVSIELDAIDPAFREALVRREGHENALAVGWPMAVARRGGVPVFQPVGMFAAAWDRKDDRLILTIDADDVLVNPDWVKIAARASGWKRDDLADLFFVDDGLGLRAQDFVEKVRIAVASQIRGRVVGEDLATQLDASAQGIFDSAAIFLPTDSSFTAGAARDLDAIATWPKDRLERTALGAVFGLNLQDGTDKAAAIDAVPLNKEQLRAVRSACQTPLTVVTGPPGTGKSQAIVSMAASVLADGGSVLVASKNHQAVDAVEDRLGSLAPDVPFAIRTLNPNDEADTGFKDALKQLIDSENVTRNASVDDFALGELKSDAIARSEVVSVIDNIAELECEISDILDRIQVRKDRGRPDNQGSKDVEPRQSLLLRFVSWFGSLFAKRPPK
;
A
#
# COMPACT_ATOMS: atom_id res chain seq x y z
N MET A 1 -19.65 19.76 27.29
CA MET A 1 -19.73 18.68 28.29
C MET A 1 -19.58 17.35 27.56
N SER A 2 -18.46 16.68 27.80
CA SER A 2 -18.05 15.38 27.22
C SER A 2 -19.20 14.37 27.09
N LEU A 3 -19.28 13.69 25.94
CA LEU A 3 -20.23 12.59 25.71
C LEU A 3 -19.96 11.45 26.71
N VAL A 4 -18.68 11.07 26.90
CA VAL A 4 -18.24 10.05 27.85
C VAL A 4 -18.66 10.38 29.28
N LEU A 5 -18.48 11.62 29.75
CA LEU A 5 -18.90 12.03 31.10
C LEU A 5 -20.43 11.97 31.28
N LYS A 6 -21.21 12.34 30.26
CA LYS A 6 -22.68 12.19 30.30
C LYS A 6 -23.08 10.72 30.42
N THR A 7 -22.41 9.83 29.69
CA THR A 7 -22.68 8.38 29.74
C THR A 7 -22.34 7.80 31.12
N VAL A 8 -21.19 8.14 31.70
CA VAL A 8 -20.83 7.68 33.07
C VAL A 8 -21.81 8.21 34.12
N ARG A 9 -22.29 9.46 33.99
CA ARG A 9 -23.33 10.04 34.86
C ARG A 9 -24.68 9.34 34.74
N ALA A 10 -25.04 8.86 33.56
CA ALA A 10 -26.31 8.18 33.31
C ALA A 10 -26.41 6.79 33.98
N PHE A 11 -25.28 6.18 34.41
CA PHE A 11 -25.24 4.85 35.00
C PHE A 11 -24.61 4.84 36.41
N PRO A 12 -25.39 5.10 37.49
CA PRO A 12 -24.88 5.21 38.86
C PRO A 12 -24.20 3.95 39.42
N ARG A 13 -24.59 2.76 38.92
CA ARG A 13 -23.97 1.48 39.31
C ARG A 13 -22.56 1.27 38.74
N GLY A 14 -22.13 2.15 37.84
CA GLY A 14 -20.88 2.08 37.11
C GLY A 14 -20.92 1.08 35.95
N ARG A 15 -20.05 1.29 34.98
CA ARG A 15 -19.92 0.49 33.76
C ARG A 15 -18.46 0.13 33.51
N THR A 16 -18.21 -1.02 32.89
CA THR A 16 -16.84 -1.40 32.47
C THR A 16 -16.39 -0.49 31.32
N THR A 17 -15.08 -0.48 31.05
CA THR A 17 -14.51 0.26 29.92
C THR A 17 -15.19 -0.15 28.60
N GLU A 18 -15.39 -1.45 28.37
CA GLU A 18 -16.01 -1.95 27.13
C GLU A 18 -17.49 -1.52 26.98
N GLU A 19 -18.28 -1.60 28.05
CA GLU A 19 -19.67 -1.16 28.02
C GLU A 19 -19.78 0.34 27.68
N LEU A 20 -18.87 1.17 28.22
CA LEU A 20 -18.83 2.60 27.92
C LEU A 20 -18.43 2.88 26.48
N LEU A 21 -17.46 2.14 25.93
CA LEU A 21 -17.05 2.27 24.53
C LEU A 21 -18.18 1.92 23.57
N VAL A 22 -18.97 0.89 23.88
CA VAL A 22 -20.17 0.54 23.10
C VAL A 22 -21.22 1.66 23.17
N LEU A 23 -21.52 2.17 24.37
CA LEU A 23 -22.54 3.19 24.57
C LEU A 23 -22.20 4.54 23.94
N VAL A 24 -20.91 4.84 23.76
CA VAL A 24 -20.42 6.08 23.13
C VAL A 24 -20.26 5.92 21.61
N GLY A 25 -20.62 4.75 21.05
CA GLY A 25 -20.48 4.47 19.62
C GLY A 25 -19.03 4.32 19.16
N ALA A 26 -18.13 4.02 20.09
CA ALA A 26 -16.68 3.87 19.88
C ALA A 26 -16.25 2.40 19.76
N ALA A 27 -17.19 1.44 19.73
CA ALA A 27 -16.88 0.01 19.70
C ALA A 27 -16.21 -0.46 18.39
N PHE A 28 -16.61 0.10 17.24
CA PHE A 28 -16.23 -0.39 15.91
C PHE A 28 -15.21 0.49 15.18
N SER A 29 -14.76 1.60 15.80
CA SER A 29 -13.78 2.52 15.20
C SER A 29 -12.60 2.67 16.13
N HIS A 30 -11.42 2.29 15.63
CA HIS A 30 -10.16 2.35 16.37
C HIS A 30 -9.86 3.76 16.90
N ASP A 31 -9.98 4.78 16.06
CA ASP A 31 -9.73 6.17 16.47
C ASP A 31 -10.75 6.69 17.47
N LYS A 32 -12.04 6.40 17.29
CA LYS A 32 -13.08 6.80 18.26
C LYS A 32 -12.86 6.11 19.60
N ARG A 33 -12.39 4.85 19.59
CA ARG A 33 -12.04 4.09 20.80
C ARG A 33 -10.90 4.76 21.55
N LEU A 34 -9.80 5.06 20.86
CA LEU A 34 -8.64 5.74 21.47
C LEU A 34 -9.01 7.12 22.03
N ALA A 35 -9.84 7.89 21.31
CA ALA A 35 -10.35 9.17 21.79
C ALA A 35 -11.18 9.03 23.07
N ALA A 36 -12.11 8.06 23.11
CA ALA A 36 -12.95 7.82 24.28
C ALA A 36 -12.15 7.32 25.51
N LEU A 37 -11.13 6.48 25.30
CA LEU A 37 -10.22 6.05 26.37
C LEU A 37 -9.38 7.21 26.92
N SER A 38 -8.79 8.02 26.04
CA SER A 38 -8.08 9.24 26.39
C SER A 38 -8.95 10.17 27.24
N GLU A 39 -10.22 10.31 26.86
CA GLU A 39 -11.18 11.12 27.59
C GLU A 39 -11.50 10.55 28.98
N LEU A 40 -11.70 9.23 29.10
CA LEU A 40 -11.88 8.56 30.40
C LEU A 40 -10.69 8.80 31.32
N GLU A 41 -9.46 8.68 30.81
CA GLU A 41 -8.26 8.87 31.62
C GLU A 41 -8.08 10.34 32.05
N THR A 42 -8.43 11.28 31.17
CA THR A 42 -8.45 12.71 31.51
C THR A 42 -9.47 12.98 32.64
N LEU A 43 -10.69 12.45 32.52
CA LEU A 43 -11.74 12.60 33.54
C LEU A 43 -11.36 11.95 34.88
N PHE A 44 -10.62 10.83 34.85
CA PHE A 44 -10.09 10.17 36.03
C PHE A 44 -9.03 11.02 36.72
N ARG A 45 -8.09 11.57 35.94
CA ARG A 45 -7.04 12.48 36.42
C ARG A 45 -7.63 13.76 37.02
N ASP A 46 -8.68 14.30 36.40
CA ASP A 46 -9.41 15.47 36.88
C ASP A 46 -10.30 15.16 38.11
N GLY A 47 -10.34 13.89 38.55
CA GLY A 47 -11.07 13.47 39.74
C GLY A 47 -12.59 13.45 39.61
N LEU A 48 -13.12 13.59 38.38
CA LEU A 48 -14.56 13.60 38.10
C LEU A 48 -15.17 12.19 38.11
N ILE A 49 -14.34 11.18 37.81
CA ILE A 49 -14.72 9.76 37.82
C ILE A 49 -13.68 8.92 38.57
N VAL A 50 -14.08 7.74 39.04
CA VAL A 50 -13.22 6.77 39.75
C VAL A 50 -13.42 5.39 39.14
N LYS A 51 -12.33 4.64 38.95
CA LYS A 51 -12.35 3.21 38.60
C LYS A 51 -12.37 2.39 39.89
N GLY A 52 -13.45 1.65 40.12
CA GLY A 52 -13.57 0.76 41.29
C GLY A 52 -12.68 -0.47 41.17
N LYS A 53 -12.43 -1.17 42.28
CA LYS A 53 -11.70 -2.46 42.30
C LYS A 53 -12.39 -3.55 41.47
N ASP A 54 -13.67 -3.36 41.15
CA ASP A 54 -14.46 -4.19 40.25
C ASP A 54 -14.30 -3.82 38.76
N GLY A 55 -13.32 -2.96 38.42
CA GLY A 55 -13.03 -2.53 37.05
C GLY A 55 -14.06 -1.57 36.44
N ARG A 56 -15.02 -1.08 37.23
CA ARG A 56 -16.13 -0.23 36.75
C ARG A 56 -15.90 1.25 37.05
N TRP A 57 -16.18 2.10 36.06
CA TRP A 57 -16.12 3.56 36.15
C TRP A 57 -17.39 4.13 36.78
N ARG A 58 -17.24 5.02 37.76
CA ARG A 58 -18.32 5.72 38.45
C ARG A 58 -18.02 7.20 38.61
N VAL A 59 -19.07 8.03 38.72
CA VAL A 59 -18.90 9.43 39.07
C VAL A 59 -18.53 9.56 40.54
N LYS A 60 -17.56 10.41 40.84
CA LYS A 60 -17.24 10.75 42.22
C LYS A 60 -18.38 11.58 42.80
N THR A 61 -19.14 11.01 43.74
CA THR A 61 -20.20 11.73 44.47
C THR A 61 -19.56 12.45 45.66
N ASP A 62 -19.62 13.79 45.66
CA ASP A 62 -19.18 14.61 46.79
C ASP A 62 -20.07 14.34 48.01
N GLY A 63 -19.67 13.39 48.84
CA GLY A 63 -20.11 13.28 50.21
C GLY A 63 -19.32 14.24 51.08
N PHE A 64 -19.72 15.50 51.14
CA PHE A 64 -19.18 16.48 52.09
C PHE A 64 -19.51 16.02 53.52
N LYS A 65 -18.50 15.54 54.26
CA LYS A 65 -18.48 15.51 55.72
C LYS A 65 -17.21 16.23 56.18
N PRO A 66 -17.29 17.35 56.91
CA PRO A 66 -16.12 17.93 57.52
C PRO A 66 -15.68 16.99 58.65
N ARG A 67 -14.45 16.48 58.57
CA ARG A 67 -13.80 15.78 59.68
C ARG A 67 -13.01 16.84 60.47
N PRO A 68 -13.11 16.89 61.81
CA PRO A 68 -12.34 17.83 62.59
C PRO A 68 -10.86 17.40 62.61
N GLU A 69 -9.98 18.38 62.61
CA GLU A 69 -8.55 18.23 62.82
C GLU A 69 -8.28 17.71 64.23
N SER A 70 -7.59 16.57 64.34
CA SER A 70 -6.48 16.39 65.29
C SER A 70 -5.72 15.09 65.03
N GLU A 71 -4.40 15.20 65.23
CA GLU A 71 -3.43 14.15 65.54
C GLU A 71 -2.78 13.38 64.37
N SER A 72 -1.56 13.84 64.11
CA SER A 72 -0.40 13.12 63.59
C SER A 72 -0.33 11.66 64.04
N ALA A 73 -0.50 10.75 63.09
CA ALA A 73 0.07 9.41 63.15
C ALA A 73 0.50 9.01 61.73
N SER A 74 1.77 8.71 61.61
CA SER A 74 2.45 8.16 60.44
C SER A 74 1.62 7.10 59.71
N ARG A 75 1.35 7.34 58.44
CA ARG A 75 0.93 6.32 57.47
C ARG A 75 1.86 6.39 56.28
N ASP A 76 2.91 5.58 56.37
CA ASP A 76 3.48 4.93 55.19
C ASP A 76 2.36 4.18 54.48
N GLY A 77 2.25 4.38 53.17
CA GLY A 77 1.14 3.90 52.36
C GLY A 77 0.77 4.94 51.30
N GLY A 78 1.75 5.30 50.46
CA GLY A 78 1.44 5.95 49.18
C GLY A 78 0.49 5.08 48.36
N PRO A 79 -0.28 5.65 47.42
CA PRO A 79 -1.12 4.85 46.54
C PRO A 79 -0.20 3.88 45.80
N GLU A 80 -0.36 2.58 46.04
CA GLU A 80 0.26 1.53 45.25
C GLU A 80 -0.12 1.80 43.79
N GLY A 81 0.82 2.38 43.04
CA GLY A 81 0.70 2.47 41.59
C GLY A 81 0.70 1.05 41.07
N PHE A 82 -0.39 0.64 40.43
CA PHE A 82 -0.43 -0.59 39.66
C PHE A 82 0.75 -0.56 38.68
N VAL A 83 1.70 -1.48 38.89
CA VAL A 83 2.82 -1.69 37.97
C VAL A 83 2.26 -2.55 36.84
N ASP A 84 1.76 -1.89 35.79
CA ASP A 84 1.18 -2.54 34.61
C ASP A 84 2.30 -3.07 33.68
N VAL A 85 3.05 -4.07 34.16
CA VAL A 85 4.04 -4.79 33.37
C VAL A 85 3.37 -5.91 32.58
N ILE A 86 3.60 -5.92 31.27
CA ILE A 86 3.10 -6.93 30.35
C ILE A 86 4.17 -8.00 30.18
N HIS A 87 3.78 -9.26 30.30
CA HIS A 87 4.67 -10.40 30.07
C HIS A 87 4.53 -10.96 28.66
N ALA A 88 5.66 -11.36 28.09
CA ALA A 88 5.73 -11.98 26.78
C ALA A 88 5.55 -13.50 26.85
N THR A 89 4.95 -14.06 25.80
CA THR A 89 4.85 -15.51 25.60
C THR A 89 6.15 -16.01 24.98
N ASN A 90 6.65 -17.15 25.42
CA ASN A 90 7.87 -17.72 24.84
C ASN A 90 7.60 -18.25 23.42
N ALA A 91 8.48 -17.91 22.49
CA ALA A 91 8.43 -18.27 21.08
C ALA A 91 9.79 -18.85 20.65
N PHE A 92 9.75 -19.84 19.77
CA PHE A 92 10.92 -20.46 19.18
C PHE A 92 11.08 -19.98 17.74
N PHE A 93 12.26 -19.47 17.41
CA PHE A 93 12.59 -18.92 16.10
C PHE A 93 13.50 -19.91 15.36
N SER A 94 13.14 -20.23 14.12
CA SER A 94 13.95 -21.09 13.24
C SER A 94 13.90 -20.58 11.82
N SER A 95 15.06 -20.41 11.19
CA SER A 95 15.14 -20.04 9.78
C SER A 95 15.43 -21.28 8.95
N GLU A 96 14.70 -21.44 7.86
CA GLU A 96 14.95 -22.46 6.85
C GLU A 96 15.23 -21.77 5.51
N PRO A 97 16.09 -22.33 4.64
CA PRO A 97 16.20 -21.84 3.27
C PRO A 97 14.82 -21.87 2.64
N THR A 98 14.39 -20.76 2.03
CA THR A 98 13.16 -20.75 1.25
C THR A 98 13.33 -21.81 0.17
N ALA A 99 12.48 -22.84 0.20
CA ALA A 99 12.51 -23.85 -0.84
C ALA A 99 12.40 -23.10 -2.17
N ALA A 100 13.40 -23.23 -3.03
CA ALA A 100 13.28 -22.72 -4.38
C ALA A 100 12.02 -23.40 -4.94
N GLU A 101 10.95 -22.62 -5.14
CA GLU A 101 9.93 -23.00 -6.10
C GLU A 101 10.73 -23.24 -7.38
N LEU A 102 10.99 -24.52 -7.68
CA LEU A 102 11.30 -24.92 -9.04
C LEU A 102 10.22 -24.20 -9.85
N PRO A 103 10.58 -23.35 -10.83
CA PRO A 103 9.56 -22.77 -11.68
C PRO A 103 8.73 -23.97 -12.12
N ASP A 104 7.45 -23.97 -11.69
CA ASP A 104 6.50 -24.97 -12.17
C ASP A 104 6.78 -25.05 -13.66
N GLN A 105 7.07 -26.26 -14.16
CA GLN A 105 7.23 -26.46 -15.60
C GLN A 105 6.06 -25.71 -16.21
N GLU A 106 6.33 -24.61 -16.92
CA GLU A 106 5.30 -23.79 -17.51
C GLU A 106 4.48 -24.77 -18.34
N ASP A 107 3.34 -25.20 -17.80
CA ASP A 107 2.33 -25.84 -18.60
C ASP A 107 2.02 -24.75 -19.61
N GLU A 108 2.53 -24.91 -20.83
CA GLU A 108 2.14 -24.14 -22.01
C GLU A 108 0.64 -24.41 -22.30
N SER A 109 -0.23 -24.37 -21.29
CA SER A 109 -1.63 -24.11 -21.49
C SER A 109 -1.72 -22.69 -22.03
N SER A 110 -2.18 -22.55 -23.27
CA SER A 110 -2.34 -21.26 -23.94
C SER A 110 -3.42 -20.36 -23.33
N ASP A 111 -3.93 -20.69 -22.15
CA ASP A 111 -4.85 -19.86 -21.40
C ASP A 111 -4.04 -19.03 -20.42
N GLY A 112 -4.11 -17.71 -20.55
CA GLY A 112 -3.51 -16.78 -19.59
C GLY A 112 -4.04 -17.01 -18.17
N PRO A 113 -3.40 -16.39 -17.16
CA PRO A 113 -3.78 -16.58 -15.75
C PRO A 113 -5.27 -16.29 -15.53
N ASP A 114 -5.96 -17.18 -14.79
CA ASP A 114 -7.38 -17.00 -14.45
C ASP A 114 -7.59 -15.63 -13.77
N PRO A 115 -8.36 -14.70 -14.37
CA PRO A 115 -8.61 -13.38 -13.80
C PRO A 115 -9.18 -13.46 -12.37
N GLN A 116 -9.97 -14.49 -12.08
CA GLN A 116 -10.56 -14.68 -10.75
C GLN A 116 -9.55 -15.21 -9.74
N ALA A 117 -8.54 -15.99 -10.18
CA ALA A 117 -7.40 -16.35 -9.34
C ALA A 117 -6.54 -15.12 -9.03
N LEU A 118 -6.26 -14.27 -10.02
CA LEU A 118 -5.49 -13.03 -9.82
C LEU A 118 -6.18 -12.05 -8.85
N LEU A 119 -7.50 -11.87 -8.96
CA LEU A 119 -8.27 -11.04 -8.04
C LEU A 119 -8.22 -11.59 -6.60
N ARG A 120 -8.32 -12.92 -6.43
CA ARG A 120 -8.17 -13.58 -5.12
C ARG A 120 -6.76 -13.40 -4.56
N TYR A 121 -5.74 -13.52 -5.40
CA TYR A 121 -4.35 -13.31 -5.02
C TYR A 121 -4.12 -11.86 -4.53
N TRP A 122 -4.52 -10.85 -5.30
CA TRP A 122 -4.39 -9.45 -4.89
C TRP A 122 -5.19 -9.12 -3.63
N ARG A 123 -6.39 -9.68 -3.48
CA ARG A 123 -7.17 -9.57 -2.24
C ARG A 123 -6.38 -10.13 -1.06
N SER A 124 -5.79 -11.31 -1.21
CA SER A 124 -4.98 -11.95 -0.18
C SER A 124 -3.76 -11.07 0.17
N ALA A 125 -3.06 -10.55 -0.84
CA ALA A 125 -1.92 -9.66 -0.64
C ALA A 125 -2.30 -8.37 0.10
N LEU A 126 -3.42 -7.74 -0.24
CA LEU A 126 -3.90 -6.54 0.47
C LEU A 126 -4.29 -6.82 1.92
N ARG A 127 -4.82 -8.01 2.22
CA ARG A 127 -5.16 -8.43 3.59
C ARG A 127 -3.93 -8.84 4.40
N ALA A 128 -2.91 -9.36 3.73
CA ALA A 128 -1.62 -9.66 4.32
C ALA A 128 -0.82 -8.41 4.71
N ASP A 129 -1.22 -7.22 4.22
CA ASP A 129 -0.59 -5.96 4.60
C ASP A 129 -0.74 -5.67 6.12
N PRO A 130 0.35 -5.70 6.89
CA PRO A 130 0.32 -5.56 8.34
C PRO A 130 0.06 -4.11 8.80
N ARG A 131 0.04 -3.12 7.90
CA ARG A 131 -0.14 -1.67 8.22
C ARG A 131 -1.57 -1.29 8.65
N GLY A 132 -2.36 -2.27 9.11
CA GLY A 132 -3.67 -2.05 9.74
C GLY A 132 -3.56 -1.36 11.11
N ALA A 133 -4.67 -1.31 11.85
CA ALA A 133 -4.72 -0.72 13.20
C ALA A 133 -3.94 -1.56 14.23
N THR A 134 -2.61 -1.54 14.15
CA THR A 134 -1.68 -2.26 15.03
C THR A 134 -1.21 -1.41 16.22
N THR A 135 -1.60 -0.13 16.26
CA THR A 135 -1.60 0.64 17.51
C THR A 135 -2.60 0.00 18.46
N GLN A 136 -2.17 -0.42 19.65
CA GLN A 136 -3.01 -1.16 20.57
C GLN A 136 -2.94 -0.61 22.00
N VAL A 137 -3.91 -1.00 22.81
CA VAL A 137 -3.99 -0.65 24.24
C VAL A 137 -3.81 -1.90 25.10
N LEU A 138 -3.46 -1.68 26.38
CA LEU A 138 -3.19 -2.75 27.34
C LEU A 138 -4.37 -3.75 27.45
N ASP A 139 -5.61 -3.26 27.54
CA ASP A 139 -6.83 -4.08 27.67
C ASP A 139 -7.03 -5.08 26.50
N LYS A 140 -6.29 -4.92 25.40
CA LYS A 140 -6.35 -5.79 24.21
C LYS A 140 -5.22 -6.80 24.11
N HIS A 141 -4.28 -6.75 25.05
CA HIS A 141 -3.24 -7.76 25.16
C HIS A 141 -3.87 -9.11 25.52
N GLY A 142 -3.47 -10.17 24.82
CA GLY A 142 -4.10 -11.49 24.92
C GLY A 142 -5.44 -11.61 24.18
N ILE A 143 -5.85 -10.61 23.40
CA ILE A 143 -7.10 -10.66 22.60
C ILE A 143 -6.83 -10.33 21.14
N GLU A 144 -6.25 -9.15 20.87
CA GLU A 144 -5.97 -8.67 19.50
C GLU A 144 -4.47 -8.58 19.24
N TRP A 145 -3.66 -8.57 20.29
CA TRP A 145 -2.21 -8.61 20.20
C TRP A 145 -1.61 -9.34 21.40
N ALA A 146 -0.42 -9.89 21.26
CA ALA A 146 0.30 -10.55 22.35
C ALA A 146 1.80 -10.34 22.20
N LEU A 147 2.48 -10.05 23.30
CA LEU A 147 3.94 -9.98 23.32
C LEU A 147 4.54 -11.37 23.14
N ILE A 148 5.62 -11.45 22.38
CA ILE A 148 6.41 -12.66 22.19
C ILE A 148 7.87 -12.38 22.55
N SER A 149 8.54 -13.39 23.10
CA SER A 149 9.95 -13.34 23.47
C SER A 149 10.63 -14.62 23.06
N GLY A 150 11.95 -14.58 22.88
CA GLY A 150 12.74 -15.75 22.55
C GLY A 150 14.10 -15.33 22.01
N ARG A 151 14.88 -16.33 21.63
CA ARG A 151 16.18 -16.14 20.98
C ARG A 151 16.10 -16.48 19.51
N GLY A 152 16.62 -15.60 18.68
CA GLY A 152 16.72 -15.77 17.24
C GLY A 152 16.48 -14.45 16.52
N PRO A 153 16.95 -14.32 15.28
CA PRO A 153 16.68 -13.12 14.50
C PRO A 153 15.16 -13.00 14.26
N ILE A 154 14.63 -11.80 14.49
CA ILE A 154 13.23 -11.45 14.24
C ILE A 154 12.91 -11.23 12.76
N SER A 155 13.94 -11.00 11.93
CA SER A 155 13.85 -10.85 10.48
C SER A 155 14.48 -12.06 9.78
N PRO A 156 13.88 -12.58 8.70
CA PRO A 156 14.56 -13.57 7.86
C PRO A 156 15.80 -12.97 7.19
N GLU A 157 16.76 -13.84 6.83
CA GLU A 157 17.84 -13.47 5.92
C GLU A 157 17.38 -13.62 4.46
N GLU A 158 18.11 -13.02 3.52
CA GLU A 158 17.77 -13.10 2.10
C GLU A 158 17.69 -14.56 1.61
N GLY A 159 16.54 -14.94 1.04
CA GLY A 159 16.28 -16.30 0.57
C GLY A 159 16.02 -17.32 1.67
N GLN A 160 15.72 -16.88 2.90
CA GLN A 160 15.27 -17.72 4.00
C GLN A 160 13.84 -17.37 4.40
N THR A 161 13.12 -18.38 4.85
CA THR A 161 11.82 -18.25 5.49
C THR A 161 12.01 -18.38 7.00
N LEU A 162 11.55 -17.40 7.77
CA LEU A 162 11.59 -17.43 9.23
C LEU A 162 10.29 -18.05 9.76
N THR A 163 10.43 -19.09 10.58
CA THR A 163 9.33 -19.74 11.28
C THR A 163 9.38 -19.39 12.77
N VAL A 164 8.25 -18.90 13.30
CA VAL A 164 8.08 -18.61 14.73
C VAL A 164 7.03 -19.56 15.30
N SER A 165 7.44 -20.44 16.22
CA SER A 165 6.58 -21.43 16.86
C SER A 165 6.25 -21.01 18.29
N ILE A 166 4.96 -21.01 18.64
CA ILE A 166 4.46 -20.67 19.98
C ILE A 166 3.54 -21.79 20.47
N GLU A 167 3.70 -22.23 21.72
CA GLU A 167 2.79 -23.23 22.31
C GLU A 167 1.41 -22.61 22.54
N LEU A 168 0.34 -23.26 22.06
CA LEU A 168 -1.01 -22.71 22.15
C LEU A 168 -1.46 -22.52 23.61
N ASP A 169 -1.07 -23.42 24.50
CA ASP A 169 -1.39 -23.32 25.93
C ASP A 169 -0.68 -22.16 26.64
N ALA A 170 0.39 -21.63 26.06
CA ALA A 170 1.05 -20.42 26.54
C ALA A 170 0.35 -19.14 26.04
N ILE A 171 -0.56 -19.24 25.06
CA ILE A 171 -1.33 -18.12 24.50
C ILE A 171 -2.64 -17.95 25.27
N ASP A 172 -3.02 -16.69 25.50
CA ASP A 172 -4.28 -16.36 26.16
C ASP A 172 -5.49 -17.01 25.45
N PRO A 173 -6.44 -17.62 26.19
CA PRO A 173 -7.63 -18.24 25.61
C PRO A 173 -8.43 -17.34 24.68
N ALA A 174 -8.52 -16.04 24.95
CA ALA A 174 -9.26 -15.09 24.11
C ALA A 174 -8.58 -14.87 22.75
N PHE A 175 -7.25 -14.81 22.72
CA PHE A 175 -6.48 -14.75 21.48
C PHE A 175 -6.63 -16.04 20.68
N ARG A 176 -6.61 -17.20 21.35
CA ARG A 176 -6.87 -18.50 20.70
C ARG A 176 -8.25 -18.55 20.06
N GLU A 177 -9.29 -18.07 20.76
CA GLU A 177 -10.63 -17.99 20.19
C GLU A 177 -10.68 -17.07 18.96
N ALA A 178 -9.97 -15.94 19.00
CA ALA A 178 -9.86 -15.02 17.87
C ALA A 178 -9.19 -15.67 16.64
N LEU A 179 -8.15 -16.50 16.84
CA LEU A 179 -7.50 -17.27 15.78
C LEU A 179 -8.47 -18.29 15.16
N VAL A 180 -9.17 -19.08 15.99
CA VAL A 180 -10.13 -20.10 15.51
C VAL A 180 -11.25 -19.48 14.67
N ARG A 181 -11.71 -18.27 15.02
CA ARG A 181 -12.73 -17.55 14.23
C ARG A 181 -12.25 -17.14 12.84
N ARG A 182 -10.93 -17.02 12.63
CA ARG A 182 -10.29 -16.62 11.36
C ARG A 182 -9.78 -17.81 10.55
N GLU A 183 -9.62 -18.97 11.17
CA GLU A 183 -9.16 -20.22 10.56
C GLU A 183 -9.97 -20.53 9.29
N GLY A 184 -9.29 -20.72 8.15
CA GLY A 184 -9.92 -21.01 6.85
C GLY A 184 -10.44 -19.81 6.05
N HIS A 185 -10.45 -18.60 6.62
CA HIS A 185 -10.87 -17.37 5.94
C HIS A 185 -9.77 -16.31 5.84
N GLU A 186 -8.90 -16.23 6.86
CA GLU A 186 -7.81 -15.28 6.93
C GLU A 186 -6.65 -15.87 7.75
N ASN A 187 -5.52 -16.12 7.09
CA ASN A 187 -4.30 -16.63 7.71
C ASN A 187 -3.21 -15.54 7.85
N ALA A 188 -3.54 -14.28 7.64
CA ALA A 188 -2.61 -13.16 7.79
C ALA A 188 -2.49 -12.70 9.24
N LEU A 189 -1.27 -12.43 9.67
CA LEU A 189 -0.91 -11.89 10.98
C LEU A 189 0.25 -10.88 10.80
N ALA A 190 0.34 -9.89 11.68
CA ALA A 190 1.47 -8.97 11.69
C ALA A 190 2.42 -9.29 12.86
N VAL A 191 3.69 -9.51 12.57
CA VAL A 191 4.74 -9.63 13.59
C VAL A 191 5.42 -8.27 13.72
N GLY A 192 5.22 -7.62 14.86
CA GLY A 192 5.68 -6.26 15.11
C GLY A 192 6.98 -6.21 15.91
N TRP A 193 7.95 -5.43 15.43
CA TRP A 193 9.23 -5.18 16.09
C TRP A 193 9.94 -3.95 15.48
N PRO A 194 10.67 -3.14 16.28
CA PRO A 194 10.66 -3.08 17.73
C PRO A 194 9.34 -2.51 18.25
N MET A 195 9.10 -2.61 19.56
CA MET A 195 7.88 -2.10 20.18
C MET A 195 8.09 -0.72 20.80
N ALA A 196 7.25 0.24 20.43
CA ALA A 196 7.16 1.55 21.04
C ALA A 196 6.03 1.61 22.08
N VAL A 197 6.33 2.18 23.24
CA VAL A 197 5.35 2.56 24.26
C VAL A 197 5.23 4.07 24.25
N ALA A 198 4.04 4.58 23.94
CA ALA A 198 3.73 6.00 23.93
C ALA A 198 2.48 6.28 24.79
N ARG A 199 2.09 7.54 24.91
CA ARG A 199 0.82 7.93 25.55
C ARG A 199 -0.06 8.75 24.63
N ARG A 200 -1.33 8.37 24.49
CA ARG A 200 -2.35 9.14 23.79
C ARG A 200 -3.38 9.64 24.79
N GLY A 201 -3.29 10.93 25.14
CA GLY A 201 -4.17 11.55 26.14
C GLY A 201 -4.10 10.91 27.52
N GLY A 202 -2.90 10.48 27.93
CA GLY A 202 -2.67 9.79 29.20
C GLY A 202 -2.62 8.27 29.06
N VAL A 203 -3.45 7.68 28.21
CA VAL A 203 -3.53 6.21 28.07
C VAL A 203 -2.26 5.65 27.45
N PRO A 204 -1.63 4.61 28.02
CA PRO A 204 -0.51 3.92 27.39
C PRO A 204 -0.97 3.22 26.10
N VAL A 205 -0.24 3.46 25.02
CA VAL A 205 -0.45 2.82 23.72
C VAL A 205 0.82 2.10 23.31
N PHE A 206 0.64 0.92 22.71
CA PHE A 206 1.69 0.02 22.27
C PHE A 206 1.66 -0.02 20.75
N GLN A 207 2.79 0.22 20.11
CA GLN A 207 2.88 0.31 18.67
C GLN A 207 4.09 -0.46 18.19
N PRO A 208 3.95 -1.39 17.24
CA PRO A 208 5.11 -1.86 16.52
C PRO A 208 5.65 -0.69 15.69
N VAL A 209 6.95 -0.44 15.76
CA VAL A 209 7.64 0.57 14.94
C VAL A 209 7.77 0.03 13.52
N GLY A 210 8.24 -1.20 13.40
CA GLY A 210 8.31 -1.99 12.17
C GLY A 210 7.43 -3.24 12.28
N MET A 211 7.03 -3.78 11.13
CA MET A 211 6.13 -4.93 11.04
C MET A 211 6.54 -5.84 9.89
N PHE A 212 6.44 -7.15 10.11
CA PHE A 212 6.55 -8.18 9.10
C PHE A 212 5.17 -8.76 8.82
N ALA A 213 4.88 -9.00 7.54
CA ALA A 213 3.73 -9.81 7.15
C ALA A 213 4.04 -11.27 7.47
N ALA A 214 3.15 -11.94 8.20
CA ALA A 214 3.29 -13.34 8.53
C ALA A 214 2.02 -14.10 8.14
N ALA A 215 2.17 -15.32 7.62
CA ALA A 215 1.11 -16.29 7.58
C ALA A 215 1.08 -17.07 8.89
N TRP A 216 -0.08 -17.53 9.34
CA TRP A 216 -0.19 -18.41 10.50
C TRP A 216 -0.92 -19.70 10.16
N ASP A 217 -0.48 -20.78 10.79
CA ASP A 217 -1.12 -22.09 10.75
C ASP A 217 -1.10 -22.71 12.14
N ARG A 218 -2.06 -23.59 12.41
CA ARG A 218 -2.16 -24.33 13.65
C ARG A 218 -1.85 -25.79 13.37
N LYS A 219 -0.69 -26.25 13.82
CA LYS A 219 -0.28 -27.65 13.70
C LYS A 219 -0.10 -28.24 15.09
N ASP A 220 -0.78 -29.36 15.32
CA ASP A 220 -0.82 -30.05 16.60
C ASP A 220 -1.29 -29.13 17.74
N ASP A 221 -0.37 -28.72 18.61
CA ASP A 221 -0.61 -27.84 19.77
C ASP A 221 0.23 -26.55 19.72
N ARG A 222 0.64 -26.15 18.50
CA ARG A 222 1.49 -25.00 18.25
C ARG A 222 0.87 -24.07 17.23
N LEU A 223 1.01 -22.77 17.50
CA LEU A 223 0.83 -21.72 16.51
C LEU A 223 2.16 -21.56 15.77
N ILE A 224 2.13 -21.75 14.45
CA ILE A 224 3.28 -21.60 13.57
C ILE A 224 3.05 -20.35 12.74
N LEU A 225 3.96 -19.38 12.85
CA LEU A 225 3.99 -18.18 12.03
C LEU A 225 5.10 -18.31 11.00
N THR A 226 4.83 -17.97 9.76
CA THR A 226 5.77 -18.04 8.64
C THR A 226 5.95 -16.63 8.07
N ILE A 227 7.20 -16.15 8.05
CA ILE A 227 7.60 -14.86 7.49
C ILE A 227 8.53 -15.14 6.31
N ASP A 228 8.04 -14.90 5.10
CA ASP A 228 8.77 -15.18 3.85
C ASP A 228 9.53 -13.97 3.32
N ALA A 229 9.08 -12.76 3.68
CA ALA A 229 9.68 -11.52 3.21
C ALA A 229 10.54 -10.89 4.30
N ASP A 230 11.70 -10.37 3.91
CA ASP A 230 12.66 -9.76 4.82
C ASP A 230 12.57 -8.23 4.88
N ASP A 231 11.48 -7.69 4.30
CA ASP A 231 11.18 -6.28 4.28
C ASP A 231 10.32 -5.87 5.50
N VAL A 232 10.82 -4.87 6.22
CA VAL A 232 10.17 -4.27 7.39
C VAL A 232 9.28 -3.13 6.95
N LEU A 233 7.99 -3.26 7.21
CA LEU A 233 7.00 -2.23 6.97
C LEU A 233 6.88 -1.32 8.20
N VAL A 234 7.14 -0.02 8.02
CA VAL A 234 6.98 0.96 9.11
C VAL A 234 5.51 1.15 9.45
N ASN A 235 5.19 1.28 10.73
CA ASN A 235 3.85 1.60 11.20
C ASN A 235 3.52 3.09 10.96
N PRO A 236 2.55 3.43 10.11
CA PRO A 236 2.21 4.84 9.82
C PRO A 236 1.71 5.61 11.04
N ASP A 237 1.02 4.95 11.98
CA ASP A 237 0.53 5.60 13.20
C ASP A 237 1.64 5.89 14.19
N TRP A 238 2.67 5.03 14.23
CA TRP A 238 3.88 5.33 14.99
C TRP A 238 4.58 6.56 14.41
N VAL A 239 4.76 6.66 13.08
CA VAL A 239 5.38 7.83 12.43
C VAL A 239 4.67 9.13 12.82
N LYS A 240 3.32 9.13 12.82
CA LYS A 240 2.51 10.29 13.24
C LYS A 240 2.79 10.72 14.69
N ILE A 241 2.89 9.77 15.62
CA ILE A 241 3.13 10.04 17.04
C ILE A 241 4.59 10.44 17.27
N ALA A 242 5.52 9.72 16.65
CA ALA A 242 6.95 9.95 16.75
C ALA A 242 7.32 11.35 16.26
N ALA A 243 6.82 11.78 15.09
CA ALA A 243 7.08 13.12 14.54
C ALA A 243 6.70 14.25 15.53
N ARG A 244 5.55 14.12 16.21
CA ARG A 244 5.12 15.09 17.24
C ARG A 244 6.09 15.15 18.43
N ALA A 245 6.79 14.06 18.74
CA ALA A 245 7.71 13.96 19.86
C ALA A 245 9.19 14.24 19.47
N SER A 246 9.55 14.17 18.19
CA SER A 246 10.95 14.23 17.70
C SER A 246 11.32 15.51 16.98
N GLY A 247 10.41 16.49 16.87
CA GLY A 247 10.68 17.77 16.18
C GLY A 247 10.71 17.66 14.65
N TRP A 248 10.46 16.47 14.10
CA TRP A 248 10.31 16.24 12.67
C TRP A 248 8.95 16.71 12.18
N LYS A 249 8.87 17.15 10.91
CA LYS A 249 7.57 17.18 10.21
C LYS A 249 7.15 15.74 9.91
N ARG A 250 5.84 15.49 9.93
CA ARG A 250 5.27 14.16 9.69
C ARG A 250 5.71 13.58 8.36
N ASP A 251 5.63 14.39 7.30
CA ASP A 251 5.88 13.93 5.93
C ASP A 251 7.39 13.68 5.73
N ASP A 252 8.26 14.56 6.23
CA ASP A 252 9.72 14.35 6.20
C ASP A 252 10.15 13.05 6.92
N LEU A 253 9.52 12.72 8.06
CA LEU A 253 9.80 11.47 8.77
C LEU A 253 9.26 10.25 8.02
N ALA A 254 8.08 10.39 7.41
CA ALA A 254 7.49 9.33 6.59
C ALA A 254 8.38 9.01 5.38
N ASP A 255 8.82 10.03 4.65
CA ASP A 255 9.65 9.91 3.45
C ASP A 255 10.96 9.15 3.70
N LEU A 256 11.51 9.23 4.92
CA LEU A 256 12.70 8.45 5.30
C LEU A 256 12.45 6.94 5.21
N PHE A 257 11.24 6.48 5.53
CA PHE A 257 10.89 5.06 5.57
C PHE A 257 10.18 4.57 4.30
N PHE A 258 9.58 5.46 3.49
CA PHE A 258 8.84 5.11 2.27
C PHE A 258 9.63 5.37 0.98
N VAL A 259 10.86 4.85 0.89
CA VAL A 259 11.81 5.19 -0.20
C VAL A 259 11.30 4.80 -1.60
N ASP A 260 10.52 3.72 -1.74
CA ASP A 260 9.98 3.25 -3.02
C ASP A 260 8.48 2.90 -2.93
N ASP A 261 7.62 3.91 -2.80
CA ASP A 261 6.14 3.76 -2.92
C ASP A 261 5.46 2.76 -1.96
N GLY A 262 6.12 2.46 -0.83
CA GLY A 262 5.59 1.63 0.24
C GLY A 262 6.08 0.18 0.27
N LEU A 263 7.15 -0.15 -0.45
CA LEU A 263 7.96 -1.34 -0.22
C LEU A 263 8.65 -1.25 1.15
N GLY A 264 8.75 -2.36 1.88
CA GLY A 264 9.43 -2.39 3.17
C GLY A 264 10.94 -2.20 3.02
N LEU A 265 11.60 -1.93 4.14
CA LEU A 265 13.06 -1.77 4.20
C LEU A 265 13.69 -3.03 4.74
N ARG A 266 14.89 -3.40 4.27
CA ARG A 266 15.67 -4.46 4.92
C ARG A 266 15.88 -4.11 6.39
N ALA A 267 15.85 -5.11 7.27
CA ALA A 267 15.86 -4.88 8.73
C ALA A 267 17.03 -4.02 9.23
N GLN A 268 18.21 -4.18 8.62
CA GLN A 268 19.40 -3.38 8.96
C GLN A 268 19.20 -1.88 8.62
N ASP A 269 18.77 -1.59 7.39
CA ASP A 269 18.49 -0.23 6.92
C ASP A 269 17.36 0.42 7.75
N PHE A 270 16.34 -0.36 8.08
CA PHE A 270 15.24 0.08 8.93
C PHE A 270 15.75 0.53 10.31
N VAL A 271 16.55 -0.31 10.99
CA VAL A 271 17.10 0.01 12.31
C VAL A 271 18.03 1.22 12.25
N GLU A 272 18.86 1.34 11.20
CA GLU A 272 19.72 2.50 11.00
C GLU A 272 18.89 3.80 10.89
N LYS A 273 17.84 3.79 10.07
CA LYS A 273 16.94 4.94 9.92
C LYS A 273 16.21 5.28 11.21
N VAL A 274 15.75 4.29 11.99
CA VAL A 274 15.15 4.53 13.31
C VAL A 274 16.15 5.19 14.25
N ARG A 275 17.42 4.75 14.26
CA ARG A 275 18.47 5.38 15.07
C ARG A 275 18.74 6.82 14.63
N ILE A 276 18.84 7.08 13.33
CA ILE A 276 19.07 8.43 12.80
C ILE A 276 17.90 9.36 13.17
N ALA A 277 16.66 8.90 13.01
CA ALA A 277 15.48 9.74 13.17
C ALA A 277 15.11 10.00 14.63
N VAL A 278 15.20 8.98 15.50
CA VAL A 278 14.61 9.01 16.85
C VAL A 278 15.48 8.35 17.93
N ALA A 279 16.83 8.42 17.83
CA ALA A 279 17.75 7.85 18.82
C ALA A 279 17.38 8.15 20.29
N SER A 280 16.90 9.37 20.59
CA SER A 280 16.54 9.78 21.96
C SER A 280 15.37 9.00 22.57
N GLN A 281 14.55 8.36 21.73
CA GLN A 281 13.40 7.57 22.13
C GLN A 281 13.75 6.09 22.38
N ILE A 282 14.91 5.64 21.89
CA ILE A 282 15.35 4.24 22.04
C ILE A 282 15.78 3.98 23.49
N ARG A 283 15.39 2.81 24.02
CA ARG A 283 15.73 2.33 25.36
C ARG A 283 16.50 1.02 25.21
N GLY A 284 17.82 1.10 25.42
CA GLY A 284 18.72 -0.05 25.24
C GLY A 284 19.19 -0.20 23.79
N ARG A 285 19.51 -1.44 23.40
CA ARG A 285 19.86 -1.79 22.01
C ARG A 285 18.64 -2.39 21.34
N VAL A 286 18.45 -2.08 20.06
CA VAL A 286 17.44 -2.71 19.20
C VAL A 286 18.21 -3.53 18.16
N VAL A 287 18.18 -4.84 18.33
CA VAL A 287 18.90 -5.82 17.50
C VAL A 287 17.95 -6.92 17.02
N GLY A 288 16.97 -7.33 17.83
CA GLY A 288 15.99 -8.33 17.42
C GLY A 288 16.53 -9.77 17.49
N GLU A 289 17.52 -10.02 18.34
CA GLU A 289 18.11 -11.35 18.58
C GLU A 289 17.72 -11.94 19.95
N ASP A 290 17.70 -11.10 20.98
CA ASP A 290 17.32 -11.45 22.37
C ASP A 290 16.13 -10.56 22.78
N LEU A 291 14.92 -10.98 22.45
CA LEU A 291 13.72 -10.19 22.65
C LEU A 291 13.35 -10.09 24.13
N ALA A 292 12.97 -8.89 24.59
CA ALA A 292 12.61 -8.65 25.98
C ALA A 292 11.39 -9.50 26.41
N THR A 293 11.47 -10.08 27.61
CA THR A 293 10.42 -10.94 28.18
C THR A 293 9.27 -10.17 28.83
N GLN A 294 9.43 -8.86 28.98
CA GLN A 294 8.46 -7.99 29.62
C GLN A 294 8.56 -6.56 29.11
N LEU A 295 7.43 -5.86 29.09
CA LEU A 295 7.32 -4.47 28.67
C LEU A 295 6.51 -3.69 29.71
N ASP A 296 7.09 -2.60 30.22
CA ASP A 296 6.45 -1.74 31.22
C ASP A 296 5.57 -0.70 30.53
N ALA A 297 4.26 -0.72 30.78
CA ALA A 297 3.30 0.23 30.22
C ALA A 297 3.57 1.69 30.63
N SER A 298 4.30 1.91 31.71
CA SER A 298 4.64 3.23 32.21
C SER A 298 5.90 3.81 31.55
N ALA A 299 6.77 2.96 31.01
CA ALA A 299 8.05 3.35 30.45
C ALA A 299 7.93 3.76 28.98
N GLN A 300 7.88 5.06 28.69
CA GLN A 300 7.83 5.56 27.31
C GLN A 300 9.17 5.39 26.59
N GLY A 301 9.11 4.90 25.35
CA GLY A 301 10.27 4.71 24.49
C GLY A 301 10.10 3.54 23.52
N ILE A 302 11.16 3.25 22.76
CA ILE A 302 11.26 2.11 21.84
C ILE A 302 12.13 1.04 22.48
N PHE A 303 11.62 -0.19 22.52
CA PHE A 303 12.22 -1.33 23.19
C PHE A 303 12.42 -2.49 22.22
N ASP A 304 13.46 -3.28 22.45
CA ASP A 304 13.74 -4.52 21.72
C ASP A 304 12.81 -5.64 22.19
N SER A 305 11.52 -5.45 21.91
CA SER A 305 10.44 -6.40 22.20
C SER A 305 9.68 -6.63 20.90
N ALA A 306 9.06 -7.81 20.79
CA ALA A 306 8.22 -8.15 19.65
C ALA A 306 6.81 -8.53 20.11
N ALA A 307 5.84 -8.37 19.22
CA ALA A 307 4.47 -8.80 19.45
C ALA A 307 3.85 -9.34 18.17
N ILE A 308 2.85 -10.19 18.34
CA ILE A 308 1.96 -10.64 17.27
C ILE A 308 0.68 -9.81 17.32
N PHE A 309 0.18 -9.39 16.17
CA PHE A 309 -1.01 -8.56 16.04
C PHE A 309 -1.97 -9.19 15.05
N LEU A 310 -3.23 -9.30 15.43
CA LEU A 310 -4.31 -9.67 14.52
C LEU A 310 -4.79 -8.40 13.81
N PRO A 311 -4.56 -8.25 12.49
CA PRO A 311 -5.08 -7.11 11.75
C PRO A 311 -6.60 -7.06 11.89
N THR A 312 -7.18 -5.88 12.03
CA THR A 312 -8.65 -5.72 12.08
C THR A 312 -9.21 -5.46 10.67
N ASP A 313 -10.49 -5.78 10.44
CA ASP A 313 -11.24 -5.45 9.21
C ASP A 313 -11.35 -3.93 8.93
N SER A 314 -10.77 -3.09 9.79
CA SER A 314 -10.59 -1.66 9.61
C SER A 314 -9.17 -1.27 9.18
N SER A 315 -8.41 -2.21 8.60
CA SER A 315 -7.06 -1.95 8.11
C SER A 315 -7.02 -0.84 7.06
N PHE A 316 -5.83 -0.26 6.86
CA PHE A 316 -5.53 0.71 5.80
C PHE A 316 -6.04 0.27 4.41
N THR A 317 -6.08 -1.04 4.16
CA THR A 317 -6.47 -1.66 2.89
C THR A 317 -7.89 -2.22 2.88
N ALA A 318 -8.65 -2.13 3.99
CA ALA A 318 -9.95 -2.79 4.11
C ALA A 318 -10.99 -2.34 3.07
N GLY A 319 -10.96 -1.06 2.67
CA GLY A 319 -11.80 -0.55 1.58
C GLY A 319 -11.47 -1.24 0.26
N ALA A 320 -10.20 -1.19 -0.14
CA ALA A 320 -9.71 -1.82 -1.36
C ALA A 320 -9.95 -3.34 -1.38
N ALA A 321 -9.81 -4.02 -0.24
CA ALA A 321 -10.12 -5.45 -0.13
C ALA A 321 -11.61 -5.75 -0.36
N ARG A 322 -12.53 -4.89 0.12
CA ARG A 322 -13.98 -5.00 -0.16
C ARG A 322 -14.29 -4.69 -1.62
N ASP A 323 -13.59 -3.73 -2.22
CA ASP A 323 -13.76 -3.40 -3.63
C ASP A 323 -13.32 -4.57 -4.52
N LEU A 324 -12.19 -5.22 -4.20
CA LEU A 324 -11.77 -6.45 -4.88
C LEU A 324 -12.78 -7.60 -4.68
N ASP A 325 -13.40 -7.71 -3.50
CA ASP A 325 -14.49 -8.67 -3.29
C ASP A 325 -15.69 -8.42 -4.20
N ALA A 326 -16.07 -7.15 -4.38
CA ALA A 326 -17.13 -6.80 -5.31
C ALA A 326 -16.72 -7.07 -6.77
N ILE A 327 -15.49 -6.72 -7.16
CA ILE A 327 -14.96 -6.91 -8.51
C ILE A 327 -14.84 -8.41 -8.85
N ALA A 328 -14.46 -9.26 -7.89
CA ALA A 328 -14.39 -10.71 -8.09
C ALA A 328 -15.76 -11.32 -8.47
N THR A 329 -16.87 -10.68 -8.12
CA THR A 329 -18.21 -11.14 -8.55
C THR A 329 -18.60 -10.70 -9.95
N TRP A 330 -17.79 -9.87 -10.63
CA TRP A 330 -18.15 -9.34 -11.94
C TRP A 330 -18.03 -10.40 -13.05
N PRO A 331 -18.95 -10.40 -14.02
CA PRO A 331 -18.84 -11.28 -15.19
C PRO A 331 -17.66 -10.86 -16.08
N LYS A 332 -17.11 -11.81 -16.83
CA LYS A 332 -15.97 -11.60 -17.75
C LYS A 332 -16.20 -10.42 -18.70
N ASP A 333 -17.36 -10.35 -19.32
CA ASP A 333 -17.74 -9.27 -20.26
C ASP A 333 -17.65 -7.87 -19.62
N ARG A 334 -17.88 -7.76 -18.30
CA ARG A 334 -17.72 -6.49 -17.59
C ARG A 334 -16.25 -6.17 -17.36
N LEU A 335 -15.43 -7.16 -17.00
CA LEU A 335 -13.99 -6.99 -16.82
C LEU A 335 -13.31 -6.56 -18.12
N GLU A 336 -13.71 -7.15 -19.26
CA GLU A 336 -13.23 -6.81 -20.61
C GLU A 336 -13.49 -5.35 -21.04
N ARG A 337 -14.43 -4.67 -20.38
CA ARG A 337 -14.76 -3.25 -20.63
C ARG A 337 -14.01 -2.28 -19.71
N THR A 338 -13.13 -2.79 -18.85
CA THR A 338 -12.40 -1.99 -17.87
C THR A 338 -10.89 -2.12 -18.08
N ALA A 339 -10.11 -1.24 -17.44
CA ALA A 339 -8.66 -1.33 -17.45
C ALA A 339 -8.14 -2.68 -16.91
N LEU A 340 -8.90 -3.37 -16.05
CA LEU A 340 -8.55 -4.71 -15.57
C LEU A 340 -8.48 -5.74 -16.69
N GLY A 341 -9.31 -5.61 -17.74
CA GLY A 341 -9.23 -6.48 -18.90
C GLY A 341 -7.87 -6.41 -19.58
N ALA A 342 -7.27 -5.21 -19.67
CA ALA A 342 -5.95 -5.02 -20.24
C ALA A 342 -4.86 -5.66 -19.38
N VAL A 343 -4.97 -5.48 -18.05
CA VAL A 343 -4.01 -6.03 -17.08
C VAL A 343 -4.06 -7.55 -17.02
N PHE A 344 -5.25 -8.15 -17.15
CA PHE A 344 -5.45 -9.59 -17.15
C PHE A 344 -5.23 -10.25 -18.51
N GLY A 345 -4.86 -9.50 -19.55
CA GLY A 345 -4.67 -10.05 -20.90
C GLY A 345 -5.97 -10.56 -21.54
N LEU A 346 -7.12 -10.01 -21.13
CA LEU A 346 -8.41 -10.34 -21.71
C LEU A 346 -8.62 -9.64 -23.05
N ASN A 347 -9.55 -10.17 -23.85
CA ASN A 347 -9.98 -9.52 -25.09
C ASN A 347 -10.78 -8.26 -24.73
N LEU A 348 -10.11 -7.11 -24.77
CA LEU A 348 -10.74 -5.83 -24.52
C LEU A 348 -11.87 -5.60 -25.52
N GLN A 349 -13.05 -5.25 -25.00
CA GLN A 349 -14.10 -4.71 -25.85
C GLN A 349 -13.75 -3.24 -26.09
N ASP A 350 -13.41 -2.90 -27.35
CA ASP A 350 -13.17 -1.52 -27.77
C ASP A 350 -14.38 -0.65 -27.41
N GLY A 351 -14.26 0.07 -26.30
CA GLY A 351 -15.30 0.93 -25.74
C GLY A 351 -14.77 2.27 -25.24
N THR A 352 -13.47 2.55 -25.43
CA THR A 352 -12.87 3.86 -25.17
C THR A 352 -12.82 4.64 -26.48
N ASP A 353 -13.59 5.73 -26.56
CA ASP A 353 -13.43 6.71 -27.63
C ASP A 353 -11.99 7.25 -27.58
N LYS A 354 -11.31 7.17 -28.73
CA LYS A 354 -9.93 7.64 -28.87
C LYS A 354 -9.95 9.16 -28.86
N ALA A 355 -9.29 9.76 -27.87
CA ALA A 355 -9.16 11.21 -27.79
C ALA A 355 -8.01 11.72 -28.68
N ALA A 356 -8.15 12.94 -29.19
CA ALA A 356 -7.02 13.65 -29.80
C ALA A 356 -6.04 14.11 -28.72
N ALA A 357 -4.75 13.85 -28.90
CA ALA A 357 -3.70 14.21 -27.96
C ALA A 357 -3.38 15.72 -28.02
N ILE A 358 -4.05 16.51 -27.18
CA ILE A 358 -3.91 17.96 -27.11
C ILE A 358 -2.73 18.33 -26.21
N ASP A 359 -1.87 19.22 -26.71
CA ASP A 359 -0.84 19.90 -25.91
C ASP A 359 -1.45 21.07 -25.13
N ALA A 360 -2.12 20.76 -24.02
CA ALA A 360 -2.66 21.80 -23.14
C ALA A 360 -1.55 22.63 -22.46
N VAL A 361 -0.38 22.02 -22.27
CA VAL A 361 0.85 22.66 -21.81
C VAL A 361 2.01 22.28 -22.75
N PRO A 362 3.10 23.06 -22.80
CA PRO A 362 4.26 22.71 -23.63
C PRO A 362 4.85 21.35 -23.23
N LEU A 363 4.92 20.42 -24.18
CA LEU A 363 5.48 19.07 -23.99
C LEU A 363 6.72 18.86 -24.86
N ASN A 364 7.63 18.01 -24.38
CA ASN A 364 8.68 17.44 -25.22
C ASN A 364 8.18 16.21 -26.00
N LYS A 365 9.04 15.66 -26.86
CA LYS A 365 8.71 14.54 -27.76
C LYS A 365 8.26 13.29 -26.98
N GLU A 366 8.96 12.96 -25.90
CA GLU A 366 8.69 11.78 -25.07
C GLU A 366 7.37 11.92 -24.30
N GLN A 367 7.10 13.10 -23.75
CA GLN A 367 5.85 13.42 -23.07
C GLN A 367 4.67 13.40 -24.04
N LEU A 368 4.83 13.95 -25.25
CA LEU A 368 3.80 13.91 -26.29
C LEU A 368 3.49 12.47 -26.72
N ARG A 369 4.53 11.63 -26.86
CA ARG A 369 4.36 10.18 -27.10
C ARG A 369 3.56 9.51 -25.97
N ALA A 370 3.84 9.87 -24.72
CA ALA A 370 3.08 9.37 -23.57
C ALA A 370 1.60 9.81 -23.62
N VAL A 371 1.32 11.09 -23.90
CA VAL A 371 -0.06 11.61 -24.03
C VAL A 371 -0.79 10.88 -25.15
N ARG A 372 -0.16 10.74 -26.31
CA ARG A 372 -0.72 10.00 -27.46
C ARG A 372 -1.04 8.56 -27.08
N SER A 373 -0.10 7.85 -26.46
CA SER A 373 -0.30 6.47 -26.04
C SER A 373 -1.49 6.36 -25.09
N ALA A 374 -1.57 7.24 -24.08
CA ALA A 374 -2.67 7.25 -23.12
C ALA A 374 -4.04 7.54 -23.75
N CYS A 375 -4.10 8.33 -24.83
CA CYS A 375 -5.36 8.64 -25.52
C CYS A 375 -5.77 7.57 -26.55
N GLN A 376 -4.83 6.74 -27.01
CA GLN A 376 -5.05 5.79 -28.11
C GLN A 376 -5.05 4.32 -27.67
N THR A 377 -4.50 4.01 -26.49
CA THR A 377 -4.32 2.65 -26.00
C THR A 377 -5.01 2.47 -24.63
N PRO A 378 -5.54 1.27 -24.35
CA PRO A 378 -6.29 0.99 -23.13
C PRO A 378 -5.42 0.96 -21.86
N LEU A 379 -4.11 0.70 -22.01
CA LEU A 379 -3.14 0.68 -20.92
C LEU A 379 -1.82 1.26 -21.42
N THR A 380 -1.34 2.30 -20.77
CA THR A 380 -0.03 2.89 -21.02
C THR A 380 0.77 2.93 -19.72
N VAL A 381 1.99 2.42 -19.75
CA VAL A 381 2.96 2.53 -18.66
C VAL A 381 4.00 3.57 -19.05
N VAL A 382 4.16 4.61 -18.24
CA VAL A 382 5.11 5.69 -18.47
C VAL A 382 6.11 5.73 -17.33
N THR A 383 7.38 5.50 -17.65
CA THR A 383 8.47 5.60 -16.68
C THR A 383 9.28 6.86 -16.93
N GLY A 384 9.52 7.65 -15.89
CA GLY A 384 10.32 8.87 -16.01
C GLY A 384 11.05 9.16 -14.70
N PRO A 385 12.37 9.47 -14.73
CA PRO A 385 13.13 9.91 -13.56
C PRO A 385 12.47 11.07 -12.80
N PRO A 386 12.88 11.35 -11.54
CA PRO A 386 12.47 12.55 -10.83
C PRO A 386 12.78 13.81 -11.65
N GLY A 387 11.84 14.78 -11.67
CA GLY A 387 12.04 16.05 -12.37
C GLY A 387 11.77 16.06 -13.88
N THR A 388 11.40 14.95 -14.52
CA THR A 388 11.12 14.90 -15.98
C THR A 388 9.76 15.45 -16.42
N GLY A 389 9.08 16.21 -15.55
CA GLY A 389 7.82 16.86 -15.90
C GLY A 389 6.62 15.91 -16.07
N LYS A 390 6.59 14.74 -15.40
CA LYS A 390 5.46 13.78 -15.45
C LYS A 390 4.09 14.45 -15.24
N SER A 391 3.99 15.38 -14.30
CA SER A 391 2.75 16.14 -14.04
C SER A 391 2.30 16.99 -15.22
N GLN A 392 3.20 17.46 -16.11
CA GLN A 392 2.80 18.16 -17.34
C GLN A 392 2.12 17.20 -18.31
N ALA A 393 2.69 16.01 -18.51
CA ALA A 393 2.09 14.99 -19.36
C ALA A 393 0.70 14.57 -18.84
N ILE A 394 0.54 14.38 -17.53
CA ILE A 394 -0.76 14.05 -16.90
C ILE A 394 -1.80 15.15 -17.18
N VAL A 395 -1.43 16.42 -17.07
CA VAL A 395 -2.34 17.55 -17.37
C VAL A 395 -2.80 17.52 -18.82
N SER A 396 -1.89 17.32 -19.78
CA SER A 396 -2.26 17.20 -21.19
C SER A 396 -3.09 15.95 -21.50
N MET A 397 -2.81 14.81 -20.86
CA MET A 397 -3.66 13.60 -20.96
C MET A 397 -5.08 13.89 -20.49
N ALA A 398 -5.21 14.51 -19.31
CA ALA A 398 -6.52 14.81 -18.73
C ALA A 398 -7.29 15.81 -19.60
N ALA A 399 -6.63 16.89 -20.04
CA ALA A 399 -7.24 17.88 -20.93
C ALA A 399 -7.69 17.28 -22.27
N SER A 400 -6.91 16.35 -22.84
CA SER A 400 -7.25 15.65 -24.08
C SER A 400 -8.55 14.86 -23.95
N VAL A 401 -8.70 14.09 -22.88
CA VAL A 401 -9.91 13.29 -22.62
C VAL A 401 -11.11 14.18 -22.32
N LEU A 402 -10.92 15.23 -21.51
CA LEU A 402 -11.99 16.19 -21.17
C LEU A 402 -12.49 16.96 -22.42
N ALA A 403 -11.59 17.34 -23.32
CA ALA A 403 -11.94 18.02 -24.58
C ALA A 403 -12.72 17.13 -25.56
N ASP A 404 -12.69 15.82 -25.36
CA ASP A 404 -13.50 14.85 -26.10
C ASP A 404 -14.81 14.49 -25.38
N GLY A 405 -15.11 15.15 -24.26
CA GLY A 405 -16.31 14.90 -23.45
C GLY A 405 -16.18 13.70 -22.50
N GLY A 406 -14.98 13.12 -22.39
CA GLY A 406 -14.70 12.04 -21.45
C GLY A 406 -14.53 12.50 -20.01
N SER A 407 -14.40 11.55 -19.09
CA SER A 407 -14.12 11.79 -17.67
C SER A 407 -12.78 11.19 -17.27
N VAL A 408 -12.07 11.84 -16.34
CA VAL A 408 -10.74 11.43 -15.90
C VAL A 408 -10.73 11.25 -14.38
N LEU A 409 -10.23 10.10 -13.92
CA LEU A 409 -9.92 9.87 -12.51
C LEU A 409 -8.40 9.95 -12.33
N VAL A 410 -7.93 10.92 -11.53
CA VAL A 410 -6.53 11.01 -11.12
C VAL A 410 -6.41 10.45 -9.70
N ALA A 411 -5.58 9.43 -9.53
CA ALA A 411 -5.31 8.83 -8.23
C ALA A 411 -3.80 8.79 -7.96
N SER A 412 -3.40 9.09 -6.72
CA SER A 412 -2.02 9.05 -6.26
C SER A 412 -1.99 8.77 -4.76
N LYS A 413 -0.97 8.05 -4.29
CA LYS A 413 -0.70 7.91 -2.85
C LYS A 413 -0.15 9.19 -2.22
N ASN A 414 0.52 10.04 -3.02
CA ASN A 414 1.06 11.32 -2.58
C ASN A 414 0.10 12.46 -2.94
N HIS A 415 -0.38 13.18 -1.93
CA HIS A 415 -1.25 14.33 -2.11
C HIS A 415 -0.61 15.47 -2.88
N GLN A 416 0.71 15.70 -2.75
CA GLN A 416 1.41 16.76 -3.48
C GLN A 416 1.35 16.56 -5.00
N ALA A 417 1.34 15.30 -5.46
CA ALA A 417 1.20 14.99 -6.88
C ALA A 417 -0.20 15.31 -7.39
N VAL A 418 -1.24 15.11 -6.56
CA VAL A 418 -2.62 15.51 -6.87
C VAL A 418 -2.75 17.02 -6.87
N ASP A 419 -2.22 17.71 -5.85
CA ASP A 419 -2.20 19.18 -5.75
C ASP A 419 -1.63 19.80 -7.02
N ALA A 420 -0.46 19.32 -7.45
CA ALA A 420 0.22 19.85 -8.62
C ALA A 420 -0.57 19.64 -9.94
N VAL A 421 -1.37 18.57 -10.04
CA VAL A 421 -2.21 18.32 -11.22
C VAL A 421 -3.49 19.16 -11.15
N GLU A 422 -4.12 19.24 -9.99
CA GLU A 422 -5.32 20.04 -9.74
C GLU A 422 -5.07 21.53 -10.00
N ASP A 423 -4.00 22.10 -9.44
CA ASP A 423 -3.63 23.51 -9.64
C ASP A 423 -3.41 23.84 -11.12
N ARG A 424 -2.73 22.94 -11.85
CA ARG A 424 -2.43 23.14 -13.26
C ARG A 424 -3.67 23.02 -14.13
N LEU A 425 -4.51 22.02 -13.88
CA LEU A 425 -5.79 21.90 -14.57
C LEU A 425 -6.66 23.13 -14.27
N GLY A 426 -6.83 23.51 -13.00
CA GLY A 426 -7.57 24.70 -12.61
C GLY A 426 -7.04 25.97 -13.28
N SER A 427 -5.72 26.10 -13.47
CA SER A 427 -5.14 27.24 -14.17
C SER A 427 -5.49 27.33 -15.66
N LEU A 428 -5.84 26.20 -16.32
CA LEU A 428 -6.26 26.20 -17.72
C LEU A 428 -7.66 26.79 -17.90
N ALA A 429 -8.54 26.61 -16.92
CA ALA A 429 -9.91 27.12 -16.94
C ALA A 429 -10.35 27.56 -15.53
N PRO A 430 -9.83 28.70 -15.03
CA PRO A 430 -10.04 29.13 -13.64
C PRO A 430 -11.50 29.46 -13.30
N ASP A 431 -12.29 29.82 -14.31
CA ASP A 431 -13.71 30.16 -14.16
C ASP A 431 -14.66 28.97 -14.36
N VAL A 432 -14.11 27.77 -14.61
CA VAL A 432 -14.89 26.56 -14.89
C VAL A 432 -14.70 25.55 -13.75
N PRO A 433 -15.77 25.19 -13.02
CA PRO A 433 -15.70 24.15 -12.00
C PRO A 433 -15.84 22.77 -12.67
N PHE A 434 -14.71 22.16 -13.06
CA PHE A 434 -14.67 20.85 -13.72
C PHE A 434 -13.89 19.76 -12.95
N ALA A 435 -13.27 20.11 -11.83
CA ALA A 435 -12.51 19.20 -10.99
C ALA A 435 -13.20 19.00 -9.63
N ILE A 436 -13.10 17.79 -9.09
CA ILE A 436 -13.58 17.45 -7.75
C ILE A 436 -12.49 16.68 -7.04
N ARG A 437 -12.23 17.07 -5.79
CA ARG A 437 -11.33 16.37 -4.89
C ARG A 437 -12.09 15.77 -3.73
N THR A 438 -12.05 14.45 -3.62
CA THR A 438 -12.78 13.71 -2.58
C THR A 438 -12.05 13.68 -1.23
N LEU A 439 -10.73 13.86 -1.21
CA LEU A 439 -9.92 13.85 0.01
C LEU A 439 -8.84 14.93 -0.04
N ASN A 440 -8.93 15.91 0.85
CA ASN A 440 -7.89 16.91 1.07
C ASN A 440 -7.47 16.89 2.55
N PRO A 441 -6.26 16.41 2.90
CA PRO A 441 -5.83 16.33 4.31
C PRO A 441 -5.70 17.66 5.03
N ASN A 442 -5.55 18.76 4.28
CA ASN A 442 -5.34 20.10 4.82
C ASN A 442 -6.67 20.82 5.12
N ASP A 443 -7.77 20.33 4.56
CA ASP A 443 -9.13 20.78 4.89
C ASP A 443 -9.81 19.71 5.75
N GLU A 444 -10.44 20.10 6.86
CA GLU A 444 -11.27 19.15 7.66
C GLU A 444 -12.50 18.63 6.90
N ALA A 445 -12.67 19.02 5.62
CA ALA A 445 -13.71 18.54 4.74
C ALA A 445 -13.32 17.18 4.14
N ASP A 446 -13.64 16.12 4.88
CA ASP A 446 -13.97 14.82 4.30
C ASP A 446 -15.24 15.01 3.47
N THR A 447 -15.09 15.57 2.26
CA THR A 447 -16.20 15.95 1.39
C THR A 447 -16.83 14.67 0.89
N GLY A 448 -17.88 14.22 1.59
CA GLY A 448 -18.61 13.03 1.20
C GLY A 448 -19.12 13.18 -0.23
N PHE A 449 -19.24 12.06 -0.95
CA PHE A 449 -19.69 12.03 -2.35
C PHE A 449 -20.98 12.83 -2.59
N LYS A 450 -21.85 12.93 -1.58
CA LYS A 450 -23.08 13.74 -1.61
C LYS A 450 -22.83 15.24 -1.63
N ASP A 451 -21.82 15.73 -0.93
CA ASP A 451 -21.49 17.15 -0.88
C ASP A 451 -20.76 17.58 -2.15
N ALA A 452 -19.90 16.71 -2.69
CA ALA A 452 -19.33 16.88 -4.01
C ALA A 452 -20.41 16.92 -5.12
N LEU A 453 -21.41 16.02 -5.05
CA LEU A 453 -22.52 16.00 -6.01
C LEU A 453 -23.38 17.28 -5.91
N LYS A 454 -23.61 17.79 -4.69
CA LYS A 454 -24.31 19.06 -4.50
C LYS A 454 -23.52 20.22 -5.09
N GLN A 455 -22.21 20.29 -4.84
CA GLN A 455 -21.36 21.31 -5.43
C GLN A 455 -21.42 21.29 -6.96
N LEU A 456 -21.42 20.11 -7.58
CA LEU A 456 -21.60 19.96 -9.03
C LEU A 456 -22.94 20.49 -9.53
N ILE A 457 -24.03 20.16 -8.84
CA ILE A 457 -25.38 20.62 -9.24
C ILE A 457 -25.49 22.14 -9.06
N ASP A 458 -24.94 22.67 -7.96
CA ASP A 458 -24.92 24.10 -7.69
C ASP A 458 -24.08 24.86 -8.71
N SER A 459 -22.96 24.26 -9.15
CA SER A 459 -22.06 24.84 -10.15
C SER A 459 -22.56 24.69 -11.59
N GLU A 460 -23.44 23.72 -11.88
CA GLU A 460 -24.10 23.54 -13.18
C GLU A 460 -24.85 24.82 -13.63
N ASN A 461 -25.32 25.63 -12.68
CA ASN A 461 -25.99 26.90 -12.97
C ASN A 461 -25.02 28.01 -13.44
N VAL A 462 -23.73 27.91 -13.11
CA VAL A 462 -22.70 28.87 -13.52
C VAL A 462 -22.16 28.53 -14.91
N THR A 463 -21.97 27.23 -15.21
CA THR A 463 -21.33 26.76 -16.45
C THR A 463 -22.22 26.84 -17.69
N ARG A 464 -23.56 26.91 -17.54
CA ARG A 464 -24.50 27.02 -18.68
C ARG A 464 -24.31 28.26 -19.55
N ASN A 465 -23.53 29.25 -19.11
CA ASN A 465 -23.31 30.50 -19.85
C ASN A 465 -22.04 30.51 -20.73
N ALA A 466 -21.20 29.48 -20.70
CA ALA A 466 -20.04 29.38 -21.58
C ALA A 466 -20.36 28.50 -22.79
N SER A 467 -20.59 29.10 -23.96
CA SER A 467 -20.71 28.37 -25.21
C SER A 467 -19.34 27.87 -25.65
N VAL A 468 -19.21 26.57 -25.93
CA VAL A 468 -18.01 26.01 -26.55
C VAL A 468 -17.89 26.53 -27.98
N ASP A 469 -16.71 26.99 -28.37
CA ASP A 469 -16.41 27.30 -29.77
C ASP A 469 -16.09 25.99 -30.50
N ASP A 470 -17.12 25.39 -31.10
CA ASP A 470 -17.00 24.12 -31.83
C ASP A 470 -16.00 24.20 -32.99
N PHE A 471 -15.83 25.38 -33.60
CA PHE A 471 -14.88 25.58 -34.68
C PHE A 471 -13.44 25.55 -34.15
N ALA A 472 -13.15 26.32 -33.10
CA ALA A 472 -11.84 26.33 -32.46
C ALA A 472 -11.46 24.96 -31.89
N LEU A 473 -12.42 24.24 -31.29
CA LEU A 473 -12.21 22.88 -30.81
C LEU A 473 -11.91 21.91 -31.96
N GLY A 474 -12.62 22.05 -33.09
CA GLY A 474 -12.37 21.27 -34.30
C GLY A 474 -10.97 21.48 -34.86
N GLU A 475 -10.54 22.74 -35.01
CA GLU A 475 -9.19 23.09 -35.46
C GLU A 475 -8.12 22.55 -34.50
N LEU A 476 -8.32 22.71 -33.18
CA LEU A 476 -7.41 22.19 -32.17
C LEU A 476 -7.22 20.67 -32.28
N LYS A 477 -8.31 19.93 -32.50
CA LYS A 477 -8.26 18.47 -32.72
C LYS A 477 -7.54 18.12 -34.01
N SER A 478 -7.80 18.85 -35.09
CA SER A 478 -7.12 18.67 -36.38
C SER A 478 -5.61 18.89 -36.25
N ASP A 479 -5.19 19.96 -35.60
CA ASP A 479 -3.78 20.29 -35.36
C ASP A 479 -3.09 19.25 -34.46
N ALA A 480 -3.79 18.77 -33.43
CA ALA A 480 -3.31 17.68 -32.57
C ALA A 480 -3.04 16.39 -33.36
N ILE A 481 -3.96 16.01 -34.25
CA ILE A 481 -3.81 14.83 -35.12
C ILE A 481 -2.64 15.02 -36.08
N ALA A 482 -2.57 16.15 -36.78
CA ALA A 482 -1.51 16.44 -37.74
C ALA A 482 -0.12 16.43 -37.08
N ARG A 483 0.01 17.05 -35.90
CA ARG A 483 1.25 17.00 -35.10
C ARG A 483 1.62 15.58 -34.70
N SER A 484 0.65 14.78 -34.25
CA SER A 484 0.88 13.38 -33.88
C SER A 484 1.39 12.55 -35.06
N GLU A 485 0.89 12.77 -36.27
CA GLU A 485 1.36 12.11 -37.49
C GLU A 485 2.81 12.49 -37.80
N VAL A 486 3.14 13.78 -37.76
CA VAL A 486 4.51 14.27 -38.02
C VAL A 486 5.49 13.67 -37.01
N VAL A 487 5.14 13.64 -35.72
CA VAL A 487 5.99 13.06 -34.67
C VAL A 487 6.21 11.56 -34.90
N SER A 488 5.16 10.84 -35.32
CA SER A 488 5.27 9.43 -35.69
C SER A 488 6.25 9.19 -36.84
N VAL A 489 6.26 10.08 -37.84
CA VAL A 489 7.21 10.00 -38.96
C VAL A 489 8.63 10.24 -38.48
N ILE A 490 8.84 11.23 -37.60
CA ILE A 490 10.17 11.51 -37.02
C ILE A 490 10.67 10.32 -36.19
N ASP A 491 9.81 9.66 -35.42
CA ASP A 491 10.15 8.44 -34.68
C ASP A 491 10.59 7.32 -35.61
N ASN A 492 9.82 7.04 -36.66
CA ASN A 492 10.15 6.00 -37.63
C ASN A 492 11.49 6.28 -38.34
N ILE A 493 11.76 7.54 -38.69
CA ILE A 493 13.05 7.92 -39.31
C ILE A 493 14.19 7.64 -38.34
N ALA A 494 14.06 8.05 -37.06
CA ALA A 494 15.09 7.83 -36.06
C ALA A 494 15.36 6.33 -35.81
N GLU A 495 14.32 5.49 -35.73
CA GLU A 495 14.47 4.03 -35.61
C GLU A 495 15.22 3.44 -36.80
N LEU A 496 14.85 3.82 -38.03
CA LEU A 496 15.54 3.35 -39.24
C LEU A 496 16.99 3.82 -39.31
N GLU A 497 17.28 5.05 -38.90
CA GLU A 497 18.65 5.57 -38.83
C GLU A 497 19.51 4.78 -37.83
N CYS A 498 18.95 4.44 -36.66
CA CYS A 498 19.61 3.57 -35.68
C CYS A 498 19.86 2.16 -36.24
N GLU A 499 18.87 1.53 -36.88
CA GLU A 499 19.04 0.21 -37.50
C GLU A 499 20.11 0.22 -38.60
N ILE A 500 20.11 1.26 -39.44
CA ILE A 500 21.12 1.45 -40.49
C ILE A 500 22.50 1.59 -39.84
N SER A 501 22.62 2.40 -38.78
CA SER A 501 23.89 2.61 -38.09
C SER A 501 24.41 1.30 -37.47
N ASP A 502 23.55 0.53 -36.80
CA ASP A 502 23.89 -0.78 -36.23
C ASP A 502 24.40 -1.76 -37.30
N ILE A 503 23.74 -1.78 -38.47
CA ILE A 503 24.15 -2.63 -39.60
C ILE A 503 25.50 -2.17 -40.15
N LEU A 504 25.71 -0.86 -40.32
CA LEU A 504 26.96 -0.29 -40.79
C LEU A 504 28.12 -0.60 -39.85
N ASP A 505 27.92 -0.47 -38.54
CA ASP A 505 28.91 -0.81 -37.52
C ASP A 505 29.27 -2.31 -37.57
N ARG A 506 28.26 -3.19 -37.69
CA ARG A 506 28.49 -4.64 -37.88
C ARG A 506 29.28 -4.94 -39.15
N ILE A 507 28.99 -4.23 -40.26
CA ILE A 507 29.73 -4.37 -41.52
C ILE A 507 31.18 -3.89 -41.33
N GLN A 508 31.38 -2.75 -40.68
CA GLN A 508 32.69 -2.16 -40.45
C GLN A 508 33.58 -3.08 -39.59
N VAL A 509 33.04 -3.59 -38.47
CA VAL A 509 33.74 -4.57 -37.63
C VAL A 509 34.14 -5.82 -38.41
N ARG A 510 33.27 -6.31 -39.32
CA ARG A 510 33.57 -7.47 -40.18
C ARG A 510 34.63 -7.17 -41.25
N LYS A 511 34.71 -5.93 -41.73
CA LYS A 511 35.77 -5.49 -42.66
C LYS A 511 37.11 -5.38 -41.93
N ASP A 512 37.13 -4.78 -40.75
CA ASP A 512 38.35 -4.48 -39.99
C ASP A 512 38.98 -5.73 -39.37
N ARG A 513 38.19 -6.71 -38.92
CA ARG A 513 38.70 -7.99 -38.39
C ARG A 513 39.08 -8.99 -39.48
N GLY A 514 38.81 -8.68 -40.74
CA GLY A 514 38.82 -9.65 -41.83
C GLY A 514 37.69 -10.66 -41.68
N ARG A 515 37.20 -11.21 -42.79
CA ARG A 515 36.35 -12.40 -42.76
C ARG A 515 37.16 -13.48 -42.03
N PRO A 516 36.64 -14.17 -40.99
CA PRO A 516 37.32 -15.37 -40.53
C PRO A 516 37.51 -16.25 -41.76
N ASP A 517 38.77 -16.61 -42.04
CA ASP A 517 39.07 -17.60 -43.07
C ASP A 517 38.15 -18.78 -42.80
N ASN A 518 37.53 -19.22 -43.89
CA ASN A 518 36.63 -20.34 -43.93
C ASN A 518 37.41 -21.60 -43.48
N GLN A 519 37.59 -21.79 -42.18
CA GLN A 519 38.09 -23.03 -41.61
C GLN A 519 36.98 -24.06 -41.79
N GLY A 520 37.02 -24.72 -42.94
CA GLY A 520 36.17 -25.84 -43.30
C GLY A 520 34.79 -25.44 -43.75
N SER A 521 34.67 -25.00 -45.01
CA SER A 521 33.54 -25.47 -45.81
C SER A 521 33.62 -27.01 -45.81
N LYS A 522 32.90 -27.67 -44.90
CA LYS A 522 32.27 -28.93 -45.30
C LYS A 522 31.37 -28.53 -46.46
N ASP A 523 31.60 -29.12 -47.62
CA ASP A 523 30.70 -29.03 -48.77
C ASP A 523 29.27 -29.33 -48.30
N VAL A 524 28.52 -28.27 -48.01
CA VAL A 524 27.06 -28.35 -47.93
C VAL A 524 26.63 -28.20 -49.36
N GLU A 525 26.35 -29.33 -50.01
CA GLU A 525 25.69 -29.36 -51.32
C GLU A 525 24.54 -28.35 -51.32
N PRO A 526 24.47 -27.44 -52.30
CA PRO A 526 23.41 -26.46 -52.34
C PRO A 526 22.08 -27.19 -52.49
N ARG A 527 21.23 -27.12 -51.46
CA ARG A 527 19.82 -27.54 -51.55
C ARG A 527 19.16 -26.70 -52.64
N GLN A 528 19.14 -27.25 -53.85
CA GLN A 528 18.46 -26.69 -54.99
C GLN A 528 16.98 -26.47 -54.62
N SER A 529 16.53 -25.22 -54.72
CA SER A 529 15.12 -24.86 -54.67
C SER A 529 14.31 -25.74 -55.62
N LEU A 530 13.15 -26.22 -55.15
CA LEU A 530 12.22 -27.07 -55.92
C LEU A 530 11.89 -26.48 -57.31
N LEU A 531 11.90 -25.15 -57.42
CA LEU A 531 11.69 -24.41 -58.67
C LEU A 531 12.80 -24.66 -59.70
N LEU A 532 14.06 -24.72 -59.29
CA LEU A 532 15.21 -24.99 -60.17
C LEU A 532 15.25 -26.45 -60.63
N ARG A 533 14.81 -27.39 -59.79
CA ARG A 533 14.66 -28.80 -60.18
C ARG A 533 13.58 -28.96 -61.26
N PHE A 534 12.45 -28.26 -61.12
CA PHE A 534 11.36 -28.31 -62.11
C PHE A 534 11.79 -27.74 -63.47
N VAL A 535 12.54 -26.64 -63.46
CA VAL A 535 13.08 -26.03 -64.68
C VAL A 535 14.14 -26.92 -65.35
N SER A 536 15.01 -27.57 -64.56
CA SER A 536 16.03 -28.48 -65.10
C SER A 536 15.43 -29.77 -65.69
N TRP A 537 14.35 -30.28 -65.10
CA TRP A 537 13.65 -31.47 -65.60
C TRP A 537 12.97 -31.18 -66.94
N PHE A 538 12.31 -30.04 -67.08
CA PHE A 538 11.72 -29.59 -68.36
C PHE A 538 12.78 -29.37 -69.46
N GLY A 539 13.95 -28.83 -69.12
CA GLY A 539 15.05 -28.66 -70.07
C GLY A 539 15.64 -29.98 -70.59
N SER A 540 15.68 -31.02 -69.74
CA SER A 540 16.25 -32.33 -70.08
C SER A 540 15.36 -33.18 -70.99
N LEU A 541 14.05 -32.92 -71.04
CA LEU A 541 13.08 -33.60 -71.90
C LEU A 541 13.16 -33.15 -73.37
N PHE A 542 13.80 -32.01 -73.66
CA PHE A 542 13.84 -31.41 -75.01
C PHE A 542 15.23 -31.32 -75.65
N ALA A 543 16.30 -31.71 -74.95
CA ALA A 543 17.66 -31.66 -75.50
C ALA A 543 18.02 -32.96 -76.27
N LYS A 544 17.97 -32.88 -77.60
CA LYS A 544 18.39 -33.92 -78.55
C LYS A 544 19.87 -34.31 -78.35
N ARG A 545 20.14 -35.62 -78.30
CA ARG A 545 21.50 -36.20 -78.35
C ARG A 545 22.21 -35.80 -79.65
N PRO A 546 23.50 -35.38 -79.61
CA PRO A 546 24.29 -35.24 -80.83
C PRO A 546 24.77 -36.62 -81.32
N PRO A 547 24.98 -36.80 -82.65
CA PRO A 547 25.59 -37.99 -83.20
C PRO A 547 27.12 -38.00 -83.00
N LYS A 548 27.67 -39.21 -83.13
CA LYS A 548 29.02 -39.70 -82.80
C LYS A 548 30.19 -38.76 -83.03
#